data_AF-A0AAD2YQ30-F1
#
_entry.id   AF-A0AAD2YQ30-F1
#
_cell.length_a   1.000
_cell.length_b   1.000
_cell.length_c   1.000
_cell.angle_alpha   90.00
_cell.angle_beta   90.00
_cell.angle_gamma   90.00
#
_symmetry.space_group_name_H-M   'P 1'
#
loop_
_entity.id
_entity.type
_entity.pdbx_description
1 polymer ?
#
loop_
_entity_poly.entity_id
_entity_poly.type
_entity_poly.pdbx_seq_one_letter_code
_entity_poly.pdbx_strand_id
1 'polypeptide(L)'
;MQLNELALFRQQAFVAGKWCDADHQQTSEILNPATLEIIGTVPNMGKAEAERAIEAAKEAWPLWKNKTAKDRSIILKKWFDLIISNADELAFILTSEQGKPLAEAKGEILYAASFIEWFAEEAKRVYGDIIPSPYPDARIVVNKQPIGVVAAITPWNFPAAMITRKVAPALAAGCPCIVKPAPETPFTALALVDLAVQAGVPAEIFSVITGDAAHIGDAIFESDVVRKFTFTGSTPVGKMLLERSAKTLKKVSLELGGNAPFIVFDDADLDAAIEGALIAKFRNAGQTCVCVNRFLVQAGIYEKFIATLSQKIQNFNIGNGLEAGHDIGPLINANAVKKVEAHIQDALDKNGRLVIGGKRHTAGELFFEPTLIADVTADMDVATQETFGPLAAIFKFETEQQAVEMANATEFGLAAYCYTKDLGRAWRMSEQLEYGMVGINKGLISNEVAPFGGIKQSGLGREGSKYGIEDYLEIKYTLFGGLNI
;
A
#
# COMPACT_ATOMS: atom_id res chain seq x y z
N MET A 1 -24.45 7.19 10.05
CA MET A 1 -24.01 6.08 10.91
C MET A 1 -23.27 6.67 12.09
N GLN A 2 -23.29 6.04 13.26
CA GLN A 2 -22.41 6.40 14.39
C GLN A 2 -21.46 5.24 14.66
N LEU A 3 -20.16 5.50 14.84
CA LEU A 3 -19.15 4.43 14.98
C LEU A 3 -19.48 3.43 16.09
N ASN A 4 -19.93 3.91 17.25
CA ASN A 4 -20.26 3.05 18.40
C ASN A 4 -21.49 2.14 18.18
N GLU A 5 -22.28 2.37 17.13
CA GLU A 5 -23.43 1.54 16.75
C GLU A 5 -23.06 0.49 15.69
N LEU A 6 -21.86 0.56 15.11
CA LEU A 6 -21.37 -0.36 14.09
C LEU A 6 -20.89 -1.66 14.72
N ALA A 7 -21.34 -2.80 14.17
CA ALA A 7 -21.00 -4.12 14.70
C ALA A 7 -19.50 -4.46 14.53
N LEU A 8 -18.88 -3.92 13.48
CA LEU A 8 -17.47 -4.14 13.14
C LEU A 8 -16.53 -3.14 13.82
N PHE A 9 -17.05 -2.14 14.51
CA PHE A 9 -16.21 -1.18 15.24
C PHE A 9 -15.69 -1.80 16.53
N ARG A 10 -14.38 -2.06 16.56
CA ARG A 10 -13.68 -2.73 17.66
C ARG A 10 -12.60 -1.81 18.23
N GLN A 11 -12.57 -1.69 19.55
CA GLN A 11 -11.59 -0.88 20.30
C GLN A 11 -10.59 -1.74 21.10
N GLN A 12 -10.62 -3.06 20.92
CA GLN A 12 -9.66 -4.00 21.48
C GLN A 12 -8.78 -4.56 20.36
N ALA A 13 -7.55 -4.96 20.67
CA ALA A 13 -6.71 -5.68 19.72
C ALA A 13 -7.17 -7.15 19.62
N PHE A 14 -6.79 -7.83 18.53
CA PHE A 14 -7.10 -9.25 18.34
C PHE A 14 -5.81 -10.07 18.40
N VAL A 15 -5.55 -10.71 19.54
CA VAL A 15 -4.28 -11.37 19.83
C VAL A 15 -4.52 -12.82 20.21
N ALA A 16 -3.84 -13.74 19.53
CA ALA A 16 -3.92 -15.18 19.85
C ALA A 16 -5.37 -15.70 19.93
N GLY A 17 -6.22 -15.24 18.99
CA GLY A 17 -7.62 -15.63 18.87
C GLY A 17 -8.59 -14.96 19.85
N LYS A 18 -8.16 -13.92 20.56
CA LYS A 18 -8.99 -13.22 21.55
C LYS A 18 -8.96 -11.72 21.34
N TRP A 19 -10.11 -11.08 21.58
CA TRP A 19 -10.18 -9.65 21.79
C TRP A 19 -9.63 -9.33 23.19
N CYS A 20 -8.61 -8.48 23.27
CA CYS A 20 -8.02 -8.10 24.55
C CYS A 20 -7.42 -6.69 24.57
N ASP A 21 -7.32 -6.16 25.78
CA ASP A 21 -6.61 -4.93 26.10
C ASP A 21 -5.12 -5.20 26.35
N ALA A 22 -4.32 -4.14 26.43
CA ALA A 22 -2.89 -4.24 26.75
C ALA A 22 -2.72 -4.72 28.20
N ASP A 23 -1.65 -5.48 28.49
CA ASP A 23 -1.43 -6.03 29.84
C ASP A 23 -1.32 -4.91 30.90
N HIS A 24 -0.70 -3.80 30.52
CA HIS A 24 -0.57 -2.60 31.35
C HIS A 24 -1.73 -1.62 31.21
N GLN A 25 -2.83 -2.01 30.54
CA GLN A 25 -4.09 -1.25 30.42
C GLN A 25 -3.95 0.15 29.79
N GLN A 26 -2.85 0.46 29.11
CA GLN A 26 -2.74 1.74 28.40
C GLN A 26 -3.37 1.63 27.02
N THR A 27 -3.91 2.73 26.56
CA THR A 27 -4.54 2.87 25.26
C THR A 27 -3.93 4.04 24.49
N SER A 28 -4.13 4.05 23.17
CA SER A 28 -3.86 5.18 22.29
C SER A 28 -5.18 5.73 21.76
N GLU A 29 -5.31 7.05 21.77
CA GLU A 29 -6.46 7.75 21.21
C GLU A 29 -6.36 7.82 19.69
N ILE A 30 -7.48 7.57 19.02
CA ILE A 30 -7.60 7.71 17.57
C ILE A 30 -8.48 8.91 17.29
N LEU A 31 -7.97 9.83 16.48
CA LEU A 31 -8.64 11.07 16.12
C LEU A 31 -9.25 10.96 14.73
N ASN A 32 -10.41 11.56 14.53
CA ASN A 32 -10.91 11.83 13.18
C ASN A 32 -10.12 13.02 12.60
N PRO A 33 -9.39 12.86 11.49
CA PRO A 33 -8.56 13.95 10.95
C PRO A 33 -9.37 15.14 10.40
N ALA A 34 -10.67 14.97 10.14
CA ALA A 34 -11.53 16.06 9.68
C ALA A 34 -12.01 16.96 10.84
N THR A 35 -12.25 16.40 12.03
CA THR A 35 -12.81 17.11 13.18
C THR A 35 -11.85 17.28 14.34
N LEU A 36 -10.76 16.50 14.37
CA LEU A 36 -9.82 16.34 15.48
C LEU A 36 -10.44 15.76 16.77
N GLU A 37 -11.68 15.26 16.69
CA GLU A 37 -12.35 14.61 17.82
C GLU A 37 -11.84 13.18 18.00
N ILE A 38 -11.76 12.73 19.25
CA ILE A 38 -11.47 11.33 19.58
C ILE A 38 -12.65 10.46 19.15
N ILE A 39 -12.41 9.54 18.22
CA ILE A 39 -13.42 8.58 17.74
C ILE A 39 -13.39 7.24 18.48
N GLY A 40 -12.33 6.98 19.23
CA GLY A 40 -12.19 5.79 20.05
C GLY A 40 -10.75 5.63 20.54
N THR A 41 -10.50 4.50 21.19
CA THR A 41 -9.16 4.12 21.63
C THR A 41 -8.83 2.70 21.20
N VAL A 42 -7.54 2.38 21.11
CA VAL A 42 -7.04 1.01 20.94
C VAL A 42 -5.98 0.70 21.98
N PRO A 43 -5.74 -0.58 22.33
CA PRO A 43 -4.69 -0.94 23.26
C PRO A 43 -3.31 -0.49 22.76
N ASN A 44 -2.49 0.03 23.67
CA ASN A 44 -1.09 0.33 23.38
C ASN A 44 -0.21 -0.86 23.76
N MET A 45 -0.25 -1.95 22.99
CA MET A 45 0.49 -3.17 23.32
C MET A 45 1.99 -3.05 23.06
N GLY A 46 2.76 -3.96 23.65
CA GLY A 46 4.21 -4.03 23.48
C GLY A 46 4.70 -5.43 23.11
N LYS A 47 5.90 -5.75 23.59
CA LYS A 47 6.63 -6.97 23.25
C LYS A 47 5.92 -8.25 23.72
N ALA A 48 5.39 -8.26 24.94
CA ALA A 48 4.81 -9.46 25.55
C ALA A 48 3.54 -9.96 24.82
N GLU A 49 2.66 -9.04 24.43
CA GLU A 49 1.49 -9.34 23.62
C GLU A 49 1.88 -9.89 22.24
N ALA A 50 2.92 -9.30 21.62
CA ALA A 50 3.43 -9.76 20.33
C ALA A 50 4.06 -11.15 20.42
N GLU A 51 4.81 -11.46 21.47
CA GLU A 51 5.34 -12.81 21.73
C GLU A 51 4.21 -13.85 21.89
N ARG A 52 3.11 -13.50 22.57
CA ARG A 52 1.92 -14.38 22.66
C ARG A 52 1.27 -14.64 21.31
N ALA A 53 1.15 -13.61 20.46
CA ALA A 53 0.64 -13.78 19.10
C ALA A 53 1.53 -14.72 18.28
N ILE A 54 2.85 -14.59 18.41
CA ILE A 54 3.84 -15.42 17.71
C ILE A 54 3.72 -16.89 18.13
N GLU A 55 3.67 -17.16 19.44
CA GLU A 55 3.58 -18.55 19.91
C GLU A 55 2.25 -19.19 19.52
N ALA A 56 1.13 -18.48 19.68
CA ALA A 56 -0.18 -18.98 19.26
C ALA A 56 -0.23 -19.30 17.75
N ALA A 57 0.32 -18.40 16.92
CA ALA A 57 0.38 -18.60 15.48
C ALA A 57 1.19 -19.85 15.09
N LYS A 58 2.29 -20.12 15.80
CA LYS A 58 3.14 -21.31 15.60
C LYS A 58 2.43 -22.58 16.05
N GLU A 59 1.85 -22.60 17.25
CA GLU A 59 1.13 -23.76 17.79
C GLU A 59 -0.08 -24.14 16.93
N ALA A 60 -0.83 -23.15 16.46
CA ALA A 60 -2.02 -23.35 15.64
C ALA A 60 -1.73 -23.54 14.14
N TRP A 61 -0.51 -23.28 13.66
CA TRP A 61 -0.16 -23.39 12.24
C TRP A 61 -0.55 -24.74 11.59
N PRO A 62 -0.37 -25.91 12.23
CA PRO A 62 -0.82 -27.20 11.69
C PRO A 62 -2.32 -27.24 11.32
N LEU A 63 -3.18 -26.50 12.03
CA LEU A 63 -4.63 -26.43 11.74
C LEU A 63 -4.91 -25.80 10.37
N TRP A 64 -3.98 -24.99 9.86
CA TRP A 64 -4.12 -24.26 8.61
C TRP A 64 -3.30 -24.85 7.46
N LYS A 65 -2.01 -25.13 7.68
CA LYS A 65 -1.14 -25.65 6.62
C LYS A 65 -1.52 -27.04 6.12
N ASN A 66 -2.17 -27.84 6.98
CA ASN A 66 -2.62 -29.19 6.63
C ASN A 66 -3.97 -29.20 5.91
N LYS A 67 -4.68 -28.07 5.83
CA LYS A 67 -5.88 -27.95 4.99
C LYS A 67 -5.48 -28.06 3.53
N THR A 68 -6.37 -28.59 2.70
CA THR A 68 -6.15 -28.53 1.26
C THR A 68 -6.20 -27.07 0.78
N ALA A 69 -5.55 -26.79 -0.34
CA ALA A 69 -5.67 -25.48 -0.99
C ALA A 69 -7.13 -25.10 -1.30
N LYS A 70 -7.98 -26.09 -1.62
CA LYS A 70 -9.40 -25.88 -1.86
C LYS A 70 -10.14 -25.43 -0.60
N ASP A 71 -9.87 -26.04 0.55
CA ASP A 71 -10.53 -25.66 1.80
C ASP A 71 -10.13 -24.24 2.22
N ARG A 72 -8.85 -23.88 2.09
CA ARG A 72 -8.39 -22.50 2.32
C ARG A 72 -9.04 -21.52 1.35
N SER A 73 -9.14 -21.89 0.06
CA SER A 73 -9.82 -21.10 -0.97
C SER A 73 -11.28 -20.80 -0.61
N ILE A 74 -12.03 -21.80 -0.12
CA ILE A 74 -13.43 -21.62 0.28
C ILE A 74 -13.57 -20.63 1.45
N ILE A 75 -12.71 -20.77 2.47
CA ILE A 75 -12.71 -19.87 3.63
C ILE A 75 -12.36 -18.43 3.22
N LEU A 76 -11.34 -18.25 2.37
CA LEU A 76 -10.97 -16.93 1.87
C LEU A 76 -12.07 -16.31 0.99
N LYS A 77 -12.76 -17.08 0.15
CA LYS A 77 -13.92 -16.57 -0.60
C LYS A 77 -15.07 -16.13 0.31
N LYS A 78 -15.33 -16.86 1.41
CA LYS A 78 -16.30 -16.40 2.41
C LYS A 78 -15.87 -15.09 3.09
N TRP A 79 -14.57 -14.90 3.33
CA TRP A 79 -14.06 -13.63 3.86
C TRP A 79 -14.24 -12.47 2.87
N PHE A 80 -13.96 -12.72 1.59
CA PHE A 80 -14.30 -11.78 0.51
C PHE A 80 -15.79 -11.42 0.53
N ASP A 81 -16.69 -12.40 0.52
CA ASP A 81 -18.15 -12.17 0.51
C ASP A 81 -18.62 -11.33 1.71
N LEU A 82 -18.03 -11.58 2.89
CA LEU A 82 -18.32 -10.81 4.11
C LEU A 82 -17.83 -9.37 4.01
N ILE A 83 -16.66 -9.12 3.42
CA ILE A 83 -16.17 -7.74 3.19
C ILE A 83 -17.09 -7.02 2.21
N ILE A 84 -17.48 -7.66 1.11
CA ILE A 84 -18.39 -7.07 0.12
C ILE A 84 -19.74 -6.72 0.76
N SER A 85 -20.28 -7.63 1.58
CA SER A 85 -21.57 -7.44 2.24
C SER A 85 -21.57 -6.33 3.29
N ASN A 86 -20.39 -6.00 3.85
CA ASN A 86 -20.21 -4.96 4.87
C ASN A 86 -19.43 -3.74 4.33
N ALA A 87 -19.36 -3.56 3.01
CA ALA A 87 -18.50 -2.57 2.39
C ALA A 87 -18.80 -1.12 2.82
N ASP A 88 -20.08 -0.79 3.06
CA ASP A 88 -20.48 0.55 3.49
C ASP A 88 -20.08 0.84 4.94
N GLU A 89 -20.22 -0.15 5.84
CA GLU A 89 -19.79 -0.04 7.24
C GLU A 89 -18.27 0.09 7.34
N LEU A 90 -17.54 -0.75 6.59
CA LEU A 90 -16.08 -0.68 6.51
C LEU A 90 -15.58 0.65 5.93
N ALA A 91 -16.23 1.16 4.88
CA ALA A 91 -15.89 2.45 4.29
C ALA A 91 -16.13 3.60 5.28
N PHE A 92 -17.20 3.53 6.08
CA PHE A 92 -17.48 4.53 7.10
C PHE A 92 -16.41 4.52 8.21
N ILE A 93 -16.01 3.35 8.70
CA ILE A 93 -14.90 3.21 9.67
C ILE A 93 -13.61 3.81 9.08
N LEU A 94 -13.25 3.42 7.86
CA LEU A 94 -12.05 3.85 7.18
C LEU A 94 -12.01 5.37 7.00
N THR A 95 -13.08 5.98 6.47
CA THR A 95 -13.16 7.44 6.33
C THR A 95 -13.06 8.13 7.69
N SER A 96 -13.67 7.57 8.74
CA SER A 96 -13.67 8.20 10.05
C SER A 96 -12.26 8.30 10.67
N GLU A 97 -11.40 7.29 10.48
CA GLU A 97 -10.04 7.29 11.03
C GLU A 97 -8.99 7.88 10.08
N GLN A 98 -9.18 7.78 8.76
CA GLN A 98 -8.16 8.18 7.78
C GLN A 98 -8.49 9.51 7.06
N GLY A 99 -9.77 9.82 6.86
CA GLY A 99 -10.23 11.10 6.31
C GLY A 99 -10.65 11.12 4.83
N LYS A 100 -10.28 10.11 4.01
CA LYS A 100 -10.66 10.13 2.58
C LYS A 100 -12.18 10.10 2.36
N PRO A 101 -12.71 10.70 1.28
CA PRO A 101 -14.13 10.66 0.96
C PRO A 101 -14.71 9.25 0.95
N LEU A 102 -15.96 9.08 1.40
CA LEU A 102 -16.65 7.78 1.48
C LEU A 102 -16.63 7.00 0.17
N ALA A 103 -16.73 7.68 -0.98
CA ALA A 103 -16.66 7.04 -2.28
C ALA A 103 -15.27 6.42 -2.54
N GLU A 104 -14.20 7.11 -2.17
CA GLU A 104 -12.84 6.57 -2.25
C GLU A 104 -12.62 5.44 -1.25
N ALA A 105 -13.11 5.58 -0.02
CA ALA A 105 -13.04 4.54 0.99
C ALA A 105 -13.74 3.26 0.54
N LYS A 106 -14.96 3.36 -0.02
CA LYS A 106 -15.68 2.22 -0.58
C LYS A 106 -14.93 1.60 -1.77
N GLY A 107 -14.36 2.44 -2.64
CA GLY A 107 -13.48 1.97 -3.72
C GLY A 107 -12.28 1.18 -3.19
N GLU A 108 -11.66 1.63 -2.09
CA GLU A 108 -10.60 0.89 -1.42
C GLU A 108 -11.11 -0.43 -0.82
N ILE A 109 -12.26 -0.47 -0.15
CA ILE A 109 -12.77 -1.72 0.44
C ILE A 109 -12.98 -2.78 -0.65
N LEU A 110 -13.52 -2.39 -1.80
CA LEU A 110 -13.68 -3.30 -2.93
C LEU A 110 -12.33 -3.74 -3.53
N TYR A 111 -11.39 -2.81 -3.65
CA TYR A 111 -10.02 -3.12 -4.07
C TYR A 111 -9.30 -4.05 -3.07
N ALA A 112 -9.49 -3.86 -1.78
CA ALA A 112 -8.95 -4.70 -0.73
C ALA A 112 -9.55 -6.12 -0.81
N ALA A 113 -10.86 -6.22 -1.06
CA ALA A 113 -11.56 -7.48 -1.22
C ALA A 113 -11.06 -8.26 -2.45
N SER A 114 -10.75 -7.60 -3.57
CA SER A 114 -10.29 -8.28 -4.78
C SER A 114 -8.99 -9.08 -4.57
N PHE A 115 -8.08 -8.64 -3.71
CA PHE A 115 -6.90 -9.43 -3.34
C PHE A 115 -7.26 -10.73 -2.61
N ILE A 116 -8.28 -10.71 -1.76
CA ILE A 116 -8.72 -11.91 -1.04
C ILE A 116 -9.32 -12.90 -2.03
N GLU A 117 -10.18 -12.44 -2.94
CA GLU A 117 -10.72 -13.27 -4.01
C GLU A 117 -9.59 -13.85 -4.87
N TRP A 118 -8.70 -13.01 -5.38
CA TRP A 118 -7.58 -13.40 -6.22
C TRP A 118 -6.71 -14.47 -5.55
N PHE A 119 -6.27 -14.25 -4.31
CA PHE A 119 -5.39 -15.21 -3.64
C PHE A 119 -6.14 -16.44 -3.13
N ALA A 120 -7.44 -16.36 -2.88
CA ALA A 120 -8.26 -17.57 -2.70
C ALA A 120 -8.17 -18.47 -3.94
N GLU A 121 -8.11 -17.88 -5.13
CA GLU A 121 -7.95 -18.62 -6.37
C GLU A 121 -6.52 -19.12 -6.59
N GLU A 122 -5.51 -18.28 -6.35
CA GLU A 122 -4.10 -18.65 -6.47
C GLU A 122 -3.65 -19.70 -5.45
N ALA A 123 -4.35 -19.83 -4.31
CA ALA A 123 -4.10 -20.91 -3.35
C ALA A 123 -4.07 -22.29 -4.01
N LYS A 124 -4.91 -22.51 -5.04
CA LYS A 124 -5.04 -23.77 -5.79
C LYS A 124 -4.07 -23.90 -6.97
N ARG A 125 -3.23 -22.89 -7.21
CA ARG A 125 -2.35 -22.78 -8.38
C ARG A 125 -0.87 -22.63 -8.00
N VAL A 126 -0.52 -23.02 -6.78
CA VAL A 126 0.88 -23.15 -6.34
C VAL A 126 1.48 -24.40 -7.00
N TYR A 127 1.99 -24.23 -8.21
CA TYR A 127 2.60 -25.30 -8.98
C TYR A 127 4.07 -25.51 -8.60
N GLY A 128 4.46 -26.79 -8.51
CA GLY A 128 5.85 -27.22 -8.50
C GLY A 128 6.31 -27.63 -9.90
N ASP A 129 7.46 -28.31 -9.98
CA ASP A 129 8.08 -28.70 -11.25
C ASP A 129 8.58 -30.14 -11.19
N ILE A 130 8.58 -30.83 -12.33
CA ILE A 130 9.33 -32.07 -12.54
C ILE A 130 10.40 -31.77 -13.58
N ILE A 131 11.66 -31.92 -13.19
CA ILE A 131 12.81 -31.54 -14.03
C ILE A 131 13.50 -32.82 -14.54
N PRO A 132 13.88 -32.90 -15.83
CA PRO A 132 14.68 -34.00 -16.34
C PRO A 132 15.93 -34.23 -15.49
N SER A 133 16.10 -35.46 -15.00
CA SER A 133 17.24 -35.82 -14.17
C SER A 133 18.51 -35.95 -15.02
N PRO A 134 19.67 -35.44 -14.54
CA PRO A 134 20.96 -35.74 -15.16
C PRO A 134 21.44 -37.17 -14.86
N TYR A 135 20.79 -37.89 -13.93
CA TYR A 135 21.06 -39.28 -13.59
C TYR A 135 19.96 -40.20 -14.12
N PRO A 136 20.32 -41.35 -14.74
CA PRO A 136 19.35 -42.25 -15.36
C PRO A 136 18.37 -42.87 -14.35
N ASP A 137 18.83 -43.15 -13.14
CA ASP A 137 18.11 -43.84 -12.07
C ASP A 137 17.38 -42.90 -11.09
N ALA A 138 17.25 -41.61 -11.44
CA ALA A 138 16.66 -40.62 -10.55
C ALA A 138 15.62 -39.71 -11.22
N ARG A 139 14.79 -39.06 -10.39
CA ARG A 139 13.82 -38.03 -10.81
C ARG A 139 13.93 -36.81 -9.90
N ILE A 140 13.86 -35.63 -10.48
CA ILE A 140 13.87 -34.35 -9.76
C ILE A 140 12.44 -33.83 -9.65
N VAL A 141 11.99 -33.56 -8.43
CA VAL A 141 10.70 -32.92 -8.14
C VAL A 141 10.94 -31.67 -7.31
N VAL A 142 10.32 -30.57 -7.69
CA VAL A 142 10.30 -29.30 -6.97
C VAL A 142 8.91 -29.07 -6.42
N ASN A 143 8.80 -28.80 -5.12
CA ASN A 143 7.56 -28.43 -4.45
C ASN A 143 7.69 -27.03 -3.84
N LYS A 144 6.57 -26.32 -3.67
CA LYS A 144 6.51 -25.04 -2.97
C LYS A 144 5.67 -25.18 -1.70
N GLN A 145 6.18 -24.71 -0.57
CA GLN A 145 5.54 -24.88 0.73
C GLN A 145 5.47 -23.55 1.51
N PRO A 146 4.47 -23.32 2.38
CA PRO A 146 4.37 -22.09 3.15
C PRO A 146 5.64 -21.85 3.99
N ILE A 147 6.13 -20.61 3.96
CA ILE A 147 7.39 -20.24 4.63
C ILE A 147 7.31 -20.38 6.16
N GLY A 148 6.17 -20.04 6.77
CA GLY A 148 5.98 -20.04 8.21
C GLY A 148 5.12 -18.89 8.70
N VAL A 149 5.35 -18.46 9.96
CA VAL A 149 4.68 -17.28 10.52
C VAL A 149 5.20 -16.03 9.83
N VAL A 150 4.27 -15.17 9.41
CA VAL A 150 4.53 -13.93 8.68
C VAL A 150 4.13 -12.74 9.53
N ALA A 151 5.00 -11.74 9.64
CA ALA A 151 4.66 -10.44 10.19
C ALA A 151 4.37 -9.42 9.07
N ALA A 152 3.28 -8.67 9.19
CA ALA A 152 2.91 -7.60 8.28
C ALA A 152 2.81 -6.27 9.03
N ILE A 153 3.53 -5.26 8.58
CA ILE A 153 3.48 -3.90 9.14
C ILE A 153 2.94 -2.99 8.05
N THR A 154 1.77 -2.37 8.28
CA THR A 154 1.01 -1.64 7.25
C THR A 154 0.89 -0.15 7.57
N PRO A 155 0.85 0.72 6.55
CA PRO A 155 0.71 2.16 6.70
C PRO A 155 -0.76 2.57 6.81
N TRP A 156 -0.99 3.86 7.05
CA TRP A 156 -2.32 4.46 7.26
C TRP A 156 -3.04 4.88 5.98
N ASN A 157 -2.34 4.99 4.85
CA ASN A 157 -2.92 5.63 3.66
C ASN A 157 -3.92 4.74 2.91
N PHE A 158 -3.79 3.42 3.02
CA PHE A 158 -4.76 2.43 2.56
C PHE A 158 -4.97 1.39 3.68
N PRO A 159 -5.76 1.73 4.73
CA PRO A 159 -5.91 0.92 5.93
C PRO A 159 -6.45 -0.49 5.66
N ALA A 160 -7.26 -0.68 4.62
CA ALA A 160 -7.80 -1.99 4.26
C ALA A 160 -6.90 -2.70 3.25
N ALA A 161 -6.59 -2.05 2.13
CA ALA A 161 -5.92 -2.73 1.01
C ALA A 161 -4.51 -3.19 1.36
N MET A 162 -3.77 -2.45 2.21
CA MET A 162 -2.43 -2.85 2.64
C MET A 162 -2.44 -4.12 3.49
N ILE A 163 -3.52 -4.36 4.23
CA ILE A 163 -3.69 -5.57 5.02
C ILE A 163 -3.99 -6.73 4.09
N THR A 164 -4.99 -6.61 3.22
CA THR A 164 -5.41 -7.72 2.37
C THR A 164 -4.35 -8.11 1.33
N ARG A 165 -3.59 -7.14 0.79
CA ARG A 165 -2.42 -7.39 -0.08
C ARG A 165 -1.36 -8.28 0.56
N LYS A 166 -1.27 -8.31 1.89
CA LYS A 166 -0.26 -9.07 2.65
C LYS A 166 -0.83 -10.35 3.26
N VAL A 167 -2.00 -10.24 3.89
CA VAL A 167 -2.65 -11.34 4.60
C VAL A 167 -3.27 -12.35 3.64
N ALA A 168 -3.90 -11.91 2.54
CA ALA A 168 -4.51 -12.82 1.58
C ALA A 168 -3.51 -13.81 0.95
N PRO A 169 -2.36 -13.40 0.37
CA PRO A 169 -1.39 -14.34 -0.17
C PRO A 169 -0.76 -15.22 0.91
N ALA A 170 -0.53 -14.70 2.12
CA ALA A 170 0.00 -15.47 3.23
C ALA A 170 -0.97 -16.59 3.64
N LEU A 171 -2.23 -16.28 3.91
CA LEU A 171 -3.24 -17.26 4.27
C LEU A 171 -3.46 -18.27 3.11
N ALA A 172 -3.47 -17.82 1.86
CA ALA A 172 -3.59 -18.67 0.68
C ALA A 172 -2.44 -19.69 0.58
N ALA A 173 -1.20 -19.24 0.76
CA ALA A 173 0.00 -20.08 0.81
C ALA A 173 -0.04 -21.08 1.98
N GLY A 174 -0.78 -20.76 3.04
CA GLY A 174 -0.93 -21.59 4.24
C GLY A 174 -0.12 -21.08 5.43
N CYS A 175 0.21 -19.79 5.47
CA CYS A 175 0.98 -19.13 6.53
C CYS A 175 0.07 -18.43 7.57
N PRO A 176 0.40 -18.48 8.88
CA PRO A 176 -0.17 -17.59 9.89
C PRO A 176 0.33 -16.15 9.69
N CYS A 177 -0.46 -15.17 10.13
CA CYS A 177 -0.18 -13.74 9.99
C CYS A 177 -0.30 -12.99 11.32
N ILE A 178 0.64 -12.09 11.56
CA ILE A 178 0.60 -11.11 12.65
C ILE A 178 0.70 -9.74 12.01
N VAL A 179 -0.34 -8.93 12.19
CA VAL A 179 -0.44 -7.60 11.58
C VAL A 179 -0.25 -6.53 12.64
N LYS A 180 0.61 -5.56 12.37
CA LYS A 180 0.70 -4.30 13.11
C LYS A 180 0.24 -3.18 12.16
N PRO A 181 -0.99 -2.65 12.31
CA PRO A 181 -1.47 -1.53 11.50
C PRO A 181 -0.82 -0.22 11.94
N ALA A 182 -0.97 0.83 11.13
CA ALA A 182 -0.56 2.17 11.50
C ALA A 182 -1.35 2.66 12.72
N PRO A 183 -0.72 3.42 13.64
CA PRO A 183 -1.40 3.89 14.85
C PRO A 183 -2.52 4.88 14.55
N GLU A 184 -2.52 5.55 13.40
CA GLU A 184 -3.57 6.50 13.01
C GLU A 184 -4.86 5.81 12.54
N THR A 185 -4.77 4.59 11.98
CA THR A 185 -5.90 3.92 11.33
C THR A 185 -6.03 2.43 11.69
N PRO A 186 -6.16 2.07 12.98
CA PRO A 186 -6.19 0.67 13.39
C PRO A 186 -7.57 0.00 13.23
N PHE A 187 -8.67 0.75 13.23
CA PHE A 187 -10.02 0.19 13.33
C PHE A 187 -10.41 -0.61 12.10
N THR A 188 -10.01 -0.17 10.90
CA THR A 188 -10.24 -0.96 9.68
C THR A 188 -9.55 -2.32 9.76
N ALA A 189 -8.35 -2.40 10.36
CA ALA A 189 -7.64 -3.66 10.54
C ALA A 189 -8.38 -4.62 11.47
N LEU A 190 -8.90 -4.08 12.57
CA LEU A 190 -9.66 -4.82 13.56
C LEU A 190 -10.98 -5.35 12.97
N ALA A 191 -11.68 -4.54 12.18
CA ALA A 191 -12.88 -4.96 11.46
C ALA A 191 -12.58 -6.11 10.47
N LEU A 192 -11.47 -6.03 9.73
CA LEU A 192 -11.08 -7.06 8.77
C LEU A 192 -10.74 -8.42 9.42
N VAL A 193 -10.08 -8.43 10.58
CA VAL A 193 -9.81 -9.69 11.30
C VAL A 193 -11.07 -10.28 11.91
N ASP A 194 -12.02 -9.47 12.39
CA ASP A 194 -13.33 -9.96 12.85
C ASP A 194 -14.03 -10.73 11.72
N LEU A 195 -14.12 -10.12 10.53
CA LEU A 195 -14.70 -10.77 9.34
C LEU A 195 -13.94 -12.03 8.90
N ALA A 196 -12.61 -12.06 9.04
CA ALA A 196 -11.80 -13.24 8.71
C ALA A 196 -12.12 -14.43 9.63
N VAL A 197 -12.27 -14.17 10.94
CA VAL A 197 -12.64 -15.19 11.92
C VAL A 197 -14.06 -15.70 11.67
N GLN A 198 -15.01 -14.79 11.39
CA GLN A 198 -16.38 -15.16 11.00
C GLN A 198 -16.41 -16.00 9.69
N ALA A 199 -15.46 -15.76 8.78
CA ALA A 199 -15.29 -16.57 7.57
C ALA A 199 -14.76 -17.99 7.86
N GLY A 200 -14.19 -18.24 9.04
CA GLY A 200 -13.65 -19.53 9.46
C GLY A 200 -12.13 -19.64 9.37
N VAL A 201 -11.41 -18.52 9.25
CA VAL A 201 -9.97 -18.50 9.52
C VAL A 201 -9.76 -18.86 11.01
N PRO A 202 -8.92 -19.85 11.36
CA PRO A 202 -8.65 -20.16 12.75
C PRO A 202 -8.13 -18.92 13.49
N ALA A 203 -8.76 -18.60 14.62
CA ALA A 203 -8.57 -17.33 15.33
C ALA A 203 -7.11 -17.11 15.75
N GLU A 204 -6.40 -18.18 16.10
CA GLU A 204 -5.04 -18.16 16.62
C GLU A 204 -3.99 -17.87 15.54
N ILE A 205 -4.32 -18.02 14.25
CA ILE A 205 -3.34 -17.84 13.16
C ILE A 205 -3.38 -16.45 12.53
N PHE A 206 -4.31 -15.59 12.92
CA PHE A 206 -4.39 -14.21 12.43
C PHE A 206 -4.57 -13.26 13.61
N SER A 207 -3.49 -12.57 13.98
CA SER A 207 -3.52 -11.54 15.04
C SER A 207 -3.36 -10.14 14.45
N VAL A 208 -4.03 -9.15 15.04
CA VAL A 208 -3.88 -7.72 14.77
C VAL A 208 -3.51 -7.03 16.09
N ILE A 209 -2.29 -6.50 16.16
CA ILE A 209 -1.69 -5.92 17.37
C ILE A 209 -1.54 -4.42 17.19
N THR A 210 -2.16 -3.64 18.08
CA THR A 210 -2.04 -2.18 18.13
C THR A 210 -1.08 -1.76 19.24
N GLY A 211 -0.34 -0.68 19.04
CA GLY A 211 0.56 -0.14 20.07
C GLY A 211 1.95 0.24 19.57
N ASP A 212 2.93 0.15 20.46
CA ASP A 212 4.27 0.67 20.25
C ASP A 212 5.02 -0.12 19.17
N ALA A 213 5.33 0.57 18.07
CA ALA A 213 5.96 -0.06 16.91
C ALA A 213 7.36 -0.61 17.20
N ALA A 214 8.11 -0.01 18.13
CA ALA A 214 9.46 -0.45 18.46
C ALA A 214 9.43 -1.77 19.24
N HIS A 215 8.68 -1.84 20.33
CA HIS A 215 8.59 -3.02 21.20
C HIS A 215 7.87 -4.19 20.51
N ILE A 216 6.81 -3.94 19.73
CA ILE A 216 6.20 -4.97 18.88
C ILE A 216 7.21 -5.46 17.83
N GLY A 217 7.98 -4.54 17.25
CA GLY A 217 9.08 -4.86 16.35
C GLY A 217 10.14 -5.76 17.01
N ASP A 218 10.51 -5.50 18.26
CA ASP A 218 11.50 -6.30 18.98
C ASP A 218 11.09 -7.76 19.06
N ALA A 219 9.84 -8.05 19.46
CA ALA A 219 9.30 -9.42 19.44
C ALA A 219 9.41 -10.07 18.04
N ILE A 220 9.03 -9.35 16.99
CA ILE A 220 8.99 -9.87 15.62
C ILE A 220 10.40 -10.18 15.11
N PHE A 221 11.34 -9.24 15.26
CA PHE A 221 12.67 -9.32 14.65
C PHE A 221 13.65 -10.18 15.45
N GLU A 222 13.42 -10.38 16.76
CA GLU A 222 14.23 -11.28 17.59
C GLU A 222 13.76 -12.74 17.53
N SER A 223 12.54 -13.01 17.06
CA SER A 223 11.97 -14.36 17.05
C SER A 223 12.37 -15.19 15.82
N ASP A 224 12.95 -16.38 16.02
CA ASP A 224 13.19 -17.36 14.93
C ASP A 224 11.91 -18.01 14.37
N VAL A 225 10.78 -17.82 15.04
CA VAL A 225 9.47 -18.34 14.60
C VAL A 225 8.93 -17.53 13.43
N VAL A 226 9.10 -16.22 13.46
CA VAL A 226 8.72 -15.34 12.35
C VAL A 226 9.76 -15.48 11.25
N ARG A 227 9.38 -16.04 10.10
CA ARG A 227 10.31 -16.35 9.00
C ARG A 227 10.23 -15.37 7.85
N LYS A 228 9.18 -14.56 7.81
CA LYS A 228 8.98 -13.51 6.82
C LYS A 228 8.46 -12.25 7.49
N PHE A 229 8.92 -11.10 7.05
CA PHE A 229 8.17 -9.86 7.26
C PHE A 229 7.86 -9.17 5.93
N THR A 230 6.74 -8.45 5.92
CA THR A 230 6.34 -7.59 4.81
C THR A 230 5.96 -6.22 5.35
N PHE A 231 6.52 -5.18 4.76
CA PHE A 231 6.36 -3.80 5.22
C PHE A 231 6.00 -2.90 4.04
N THR A 232 5.02 -2.03 4.27
CA THR A 232 4.79 -0.86 3.41
C THR A 232 4.91 0.41 4.25
N GLY A 233 5.69 1.38 3.78
CA GLY A 233 5.88 2.64 4.51
C GLY A 233 7.11 3.42 4.02
N SER A 234 7.73 4.21 4.90
CA SER A 234 8.84 5.08 4.49
C SER A 234 10.13 4.29 4.24
N THR A 235 10.93 4.76 3.28
CA THR A 235 12.22 4.15 2.93
C THR A 235 13.21 4.07 4.10
N PRO A 236 13.37 5.10 4.95
CA PRO A 236 14.25 5.02 6.11
C PRO A 236 13.84 3.92 7.10
N VAL A 237 12.54 3.77 7.36
CA VAL A 237 12.02 2.70 8.23
C VAL A 237 12.23 1.34 7.56
N GLY A 238 11.97 1.21 6.27
CA GLY A 238 12.20 -0.03 5.51
C GLY A 238 13.65 -0.52 5.58
N LYS A 239 14.63 0.39 5.44
CA LYS A 239 16.06 0.08 5.59
C LYS A 239 16.39 -0.40 7.00
N MET A 240 15.92 0.31 8.02
CA MET A 240 16.10 -0.09 9.42
C MET A 240 15.49 -1.47 9.72
N LEU A 241 14.29 -1.76 9.21
CA LEU A 241 13.66 -3.08 9.37
C LEU A 241 14.42 -4.19 8.63
N LEU A 242 14.94 -3.89 7.44
CA LEU A 242 15.77 -4.83 6.68
C LEU A 242 17.05 -5.18 7.43
N GLU A 243 17.75 -4.19 7.99
CA GLU A 243 18.93 -4.39 8.84
C GLU A 243 18.62 -5.29 10.04
N ARG A 244 17.50 -5.03 10.72
CA ARG A 244 17.06 -5.86 11.86
C ARG A 244 16.75 -7.30 11.45
N SER A 245 16.18 -7.51 10.26
CA SER A 245 15.82 -8.84 9.76
C SER A 245 17.00 -9.74 9.44
N ALA A 246 18.17 -9.14 9.18
CA ALA A 246 19.39 -9.88 8.85
C ALA A 246 19.85 -10.79 10.00
N LYS A 247 19.52 -10.45 11.26
CA LYS A 247 19.88 -11.25 12.45
C LYS A 247 19.36 -12.69 12.39
N THR A 248 18.21 -12.92 11.77
CA THR A 248 17.61 -14.26 11.63
C THR A 248 17.34 -14.62 10.16
N LEU A 249 17.94 -13.89 9.21
CA LEU A 249 17.78 -14.08 7.77
C LEU A 249 16.31 -14.23 7.30
N LYS A 250 15.39 -13.42 7.83
CA LYS A 250 13.98 -13.49 7.42
C LYS A 250 13.83 -13.15 5.94
N LYS A 251 12.89 -13.80 5.24
CA LYS A 251 12.49 -13.36 3.89
C LYS A 251 11.76 -12.02 4.00
N VAL A 252 12.03 -11.10 3.07
CA VAL A 252 11.57 -9.71 3.17
C VAL A 252 10.82 -9.29 1.93
N SER A 253 9.66 -8.65 2.10
CA SER A 253 9.04 -7.82 1.06
C SER A 253 8.93 -6.38 1.58
N LEU A 254 9.35 -5.41 0.76
CA LEU A 254 9.29 -3.98 1.09
C LEU A 254 8.58 -3.26 -0.05
N GLU A 255 7.62 -2.41 0.29
CA GLU A 255 7.09 -1.40 -0.64
C GLU A 255 7.27 -0.03 0.01
N LEU A 256 8.16 0.78 -0.55
CA LEU A 256 8.69 1.97 0.11
C LEU A 256 8.32 3.26 -0.63
N GLY A 257 9.05 4.35 -0.38
CA GLY A 257 8.80 5.64 -1.00
C GLY A 257 8.89 5.60 -2.53
N GLY A 258 8.15 6.51 -3.14
CA GLY A 258 8.16 6.77 -4.58
C GLY A 258 8.53 8.22 -4.89
N ASN A 259 8.81 8.51 -6.16
CA ASN A 259 8.93 9.86 -6.68
C ASN A 259 8.43 9.88 -8.12
N ALA A 260 7.16 9.52 -8.28
CA ALA A 260 6.58 9.12 -9.56
C ALA A 260 6.56 10.30 -10.56
N PRO A 261 7.21 10.14 -11.73
CA PRO A 261 7.11 11.09 -12.82
C PRO A 261 5.83 10.81 -13.63
N PHE A 262 5.17 11.88 -14.06
CA PHE A 262 4.04 11.84 -14.99
C PHE A 262 4.40 12.65 -16.22
N ILE A 263 4.70 11.95 -17.32
CA ILE A 263 5.31 12.51 -18.51
C ILE A 263 4.23 12.74 -19.56
N VAL A 264 4.13 13.96 -20.09
CA VAL A 264 3.16 14.33 -21.12
C VAL A 264 3.89 14.91 -22.32
N PHE A 265 3.87 14.17 -23.42
CA PHE A 265 4.44 14.58 -24.70
C PHE A 265 3.48 15.45 -25.50
N ASP A 266 4.00 16.22 -26.46
CA ASP A 266 3.22 17.13 -27.32
C ASP A 266 2.11 16.42 -28.10
N ASP A 267 2.32 15.15 -28.44
CA ASP A 267 1.37 14.32 -29.18
C ASP A 267 0.35 13.60 -28.28
N ALA A 268 0.42 13.80 -26.96
CA ALA A 268 -0.50 13.22 -26.01
C ALA A 268 -1.96 13.64 -26.29
N ASP A 269 -2.90 12.77 -25.96
CA ASP A 269 -4.27 13.20 -25.76
C ASP A 269 -4.33 14.05 -24.48
N LEU A 270 -4.40 15.38 -24.64
CA LEU A 270 -4.32 16.29 -23.51
C LEU A 270 -5.46 16.06 -22.52
N ASP A 271 -6.69 15.85 -22.99
CA ASP A 271 -7.84 15.66 -22.10
C ASP A 271 -7.67 14.36 -21.30
N ALA A 272 -7.25 13.27 -21.95
CA ALA A 272 -6.96 12.02 -21.24
C ALA A 272 -5.78 12.15 -20.27
N ALA A 273 -4.75 12.94 -20.61
CA ALA A 273 -3.62 13.21 -19.73
C ALA A 273 -4.05 14.02 -18.50
N ILE A 274 -4.94 14.99 -18.65
CA ILE A 274 -5.48 15.78 -17.55
C ILE A 274 -6.34 14.91 -16.61
N GLU A 275 -7.25 14.10 -17.15
CA GLU A 275 -8.05 13.18 -16.32
C GLU A 275 -7.16 12.16 -15.59
N GLY A 276 -6.11 11.66 -16.27
CA GLY A 276 -5.08 10.83 -15.65
C GLY A 276 -4.32 11.54 -14.54
N ALA A 277 -3.93 12.79 -14.76
CA ALA A 277 -3.22 13.62 -13.80
C ALA A 277 -4.04 13.87 -12.54
N LEU A 278 -5.34 14.15 -12.70
CA LEU A 278 -6.25 14.39 -11.57
C LEU A 278 -6.32 13.16 -10.65
N ILE A 279 -6.56 11.99 -11.23
CA ILE A 279 -6.63 10.72 -10.49
C ILE A 279 -5.27 10.39 -9.86
N ALA A 280 -4.19 10.51 -10.62
CA ALA A 280 -2.87 10.08 -10.17
C ALA A 280 -2.26 11.03 -9.12
N LYS A 281 -2.69 12.29 -9.04
CA LYS A 281 -2.15 13.28 -8.08
C LYS A 281 -3.05 13.54 -6.88
N PHE A 282 -4.36 13.63 -7.06
CA PHE A 282 -5.26 14.17 -6.03
C PHE A 282 -6.09 13.11 -5.32
N ARG A 283 -6.17 11.88 -5.83
CA ARG A 283 -6.75 10.74 -5.11
C ARG A 283 -6.11 10.61 -3.72
N ASN A 284 -6.92 10.37 -2.70
CA ASN A 284 -6.50 10.34 -1.30
C ASN A 284 -5.73 11.60 -0.85
N ALA A 285 -6.09 12.77 -1.40
CA ALA A 285 -5.38 14.04 -1.23
C ALA A 285 -3.87 13.96 -1.57
N GLY A 286 -3.47 13.08 -2.50
CA GLY A 286 -2.07 12.89 -2.87
C GLY A 286 -1.24 12.04 -1.90
N GLN A 287 -1.89 11.38 -0.94
CA GLN A 287 -1.26 10.54 0.09
C GLN A 287 -1.19 9.09 -0.37
N THR A 288 -0.65 8.82 -1.57
CA THR A 288 -0.44 7.45 -2.05
C THR A 288 0.99 7.27 -2.53
N CYS A 289 1.58 6.10 -2.31
CA CYS A 289 2.95 5.77 -2.73
C CYS A 289 3.16 5.87 -4.25
N VAL A 290 2.09 5.69 -5.03
CA VAL A 290 2.10 5.82 -6.50
C VAL A 290 1.59 7.18 -6.97
N CYS A 291 1.31 8.11 -6.07
CA CYS A 291 0.87 9.43 -6.49
C CYS A 291 1.98 10.12 -7.26
N VAL A 292 1.57 10.87 -8.29
CA VAL A 292 2.50 11.70 -9.05
C VAL A 292 3.15 12.70 -8.10
N ASN A 293 4.48 12.77 -8.16
CA ASN A 293 5.23 13.78 -7.44
C ASN A 293 5.79 14.84 -8.38
N ARG A 294 6.13 14.45 -9.63
CA ARG A 294 6.72 15.33 -10.64
C ARG A 294 5.96 15.21 -11.96
N PHE A 295 5.32 16.27 -12.41
CA PHE A 295 4.76 16.33 -13.75
C PHE A 295 5.83 16.82 -14.71
N LEU A 296 6.22 16.01 -15.69
CA LEU A 296 7.15 16.40 -16.75
C LEU A 296 6.31 16.68 -17.99
N VAL A 297 6.26 17.93 -18.45
CA VAL A 297 5.41 18.34 -19.57
C VAL A 297 6.26 18.94 -20.68
N GLN A 298 6.04 18.47 -21.92
CA GLN A 298 6.82 18.91 -23.05
C GLN A 298 6.55 20.38 -23.40
N ALA A 299 7.59 21.08 -23.86
CA ALA A 299 7.57 22.52 -24.09
C ALA A 299 6.43 23.00 -25.01
N GLY A 300 6.02 22.22 -26.02
CA GLY A 300 4.98 22.60 -26.98
C GLY A 300 3.57 22.68 -26.38
N ILE A 301 3.30 21.95 -25.29
CA ILE A 301 1.99 21.92 -24.61
C ILE A 301 2.02 22.45 -23.17
N TYR A 302 3.18 22.92 -22.69
CA TYR A 302 3.42 23.27 -21.28
C TYR A 302 2.38 24.22 -20.68
N GLU A 303 2.20 25.42 -21.27
CA GLU A 303 1.25 26.41 -20.76
C GLU A 303 -0.21 25.94 -20.91
N LYS A 304 -0.52 25.19 -21.97
CA LYS A 304 -1.86 24.65 -22.19
C LYS A 304 -2.21 23.62 -21.11
N PHE A 305 -1.28 22.72 -20.78
CA PHE A 305 -1.45 21.74 -19.71
C PHE A 305 -1.66 22.43 -18.36
N ILE A 306 -0.84 23.44 -18.02
CA ILE A 306 -0.98 24.21 -16.76
C ILE A 306 -2.35 24.86 -16.67
N ALA A 307 -2.78 25.56 -17.72
CA ALA A 307 -4.06 26.26 -17.74
C ALA A 307 -5.24 25.27 -17.56
N THR A 308 -5.24 24.17 -18.32
CA THR A 308 -6.31 23.16 -18.23
C THR A 308 -6.32 22.44 -16.89
N LEU A 309 -5.16 22.05 -16.36
CA LEU A 309 -5.06 21.37 -15.07
C LEU A 309 -5.51 22.30 -13.93
N SER A 310 -5.06 23.57 -13.95
CA SER A 310 -5.47 24.57 -12.97
C SER A 310 -6.99 24.77 -12.95
N GLN A 311 -7.65 24.81 -14.12
CA GLN A 311 -9.10 24.94 -14.20
C GLN A 311 -9.83 23.73 -13.59
N LYS A 312 -9.30 22.52 -13.78
CA LYS A 312 -9.88 21.31 -13.17
C LYS A 312 -9.69 21.29 -11.66
N ILE A 313 -8.50 21.67 -11.18
CA ILE A 313 -8.18 21.77 -9.76
C ILE A 313 -9.11 22.75 -9.03
N GLN A 314 -9.50 23.86 -9.65
CA GLN A 314 -10.44 24.85 -9.09
C GLN A 314 -11.81 24.26 -8.72
N ASN A 315 -12.21 23.14 -9.34
CA ASN A 315 -13.52 22.55 -9.16
C ASN A 315 -13.56 21.49 -8.04
N PHE A 316 -12.43 21.19 -7.38
CA PHE A 316 -12.43 20.25 -6.27
C PHE A 316 -13.16 20.81 -5.06
N ASN A 317 -14.11 20.06 -4.54
CA ASN A 317 -14.77 20.35 -3.27
C ASN A 317 -13.96 19.72 -2.14
N ILE A 318 -13.51 20.54 -1.19
CA ILE A 318 -12.67 20.12 -0.06
C ILE A 318 -13.50 20.14 1.21
N GLY A 319 -13.54 19.05 1.95
CA GLY A 319 -14.30 18.96 3.19
C GLY A 319 -14.35 17.57 3.80
N ASN A 320 -15.20 17.40 4.81
CA ASN A 320 -15.30 16.16 5.56
C ASN A 320 -15.69 15.00 4.64
N GLY A 321 -14.89 13.93 4.62
CA GLY A 321 -15.11 12.78 3.76
C GLY A 321 -16.40 11.99 4.05
N LEU A 322 -17.00 12.18 5.23
CA LEU A 322 -18.30 11.60 5.60
C LEU A 322 -19.50 12.36 4.99
N GLU A 323 -19.27 13.57 4.49
CA GLU A 323 -20.28 14.40 3.85
C GLU A 323 -20.27 14.21 2.34
N ALA A 324 -21.45 14.20 1.72
CA ALA A 324 -21.59 14.00 0.29
C ALA A 324 -21.06 15.20 -0.51
N GLY A 325 -20.43 14.92 -1.65
CA GLY A 325 -20.01 15.95 -2.61
C GLY A 325 -18.58 16.47 -2.41
N HIS A 326 -17.83 16.00 -1.40
CA HIS A 326 -16.40 16.31 -1.26
C HIS A 326 -15.53 15.35 -2.07
N ASP A 327 -14.58 15.94 -2.80
CA ASP A 327 -13.59 15.24 -3.61
C ASP A 327 -12.27 15.05 -2.85
N ILE A 328 -11.94 15.97 -1.94
CA ILE A 328 -10.66 15.99 -1.21
C ILE A 328 -10.92 16.09 0.30
N GLY A 329 -10.45 15.07 1.04
CA GLY A 329 -10.47 15.04 2.50
C GLY A 329 -9.27 15.75 3.15
N PRO A 330 -9.14 15.70 4.49
CA PRO A 330 -7.98 16.22 5.20
C PRO A 330 -6.73 15.38 4.93
N LEU A 331 -5.56 15.96 5.19
CA LEU A 331 -4.32 15.21 5.37
C LEU A 331 -4.35 14.49 6.72
N ILE A 332 -3.58 13.41 6.85
CA ILE A 332 -3.66 12.52 8.02
C ILE A 332 -3.26 13.21 9.33
N ASN A 333 -2.30 14.14 9.31
CA ASN A 333 -1.80 14.84 10.50
C ASN A 333 -1.05 16.14 10.17
N ALA A 334 -0.71 16.91 11.20
CA ALA A 334 -0.06 18.20 11.06
C ALA A 334 1.34 18.15 10.42
N ASN A 335 2.06 17.01 10.52
CA ASN A 335 3.37 16.87 9.88
C ASN A 335 3.23 16.74 8.36
N ALA A 336 2.17 16.07 7.87
CA ALA A 336 1.87 16.02 6.44
C ALA A 336 1.59 17.44 5.90
N VAL A 337 0.79 18.24 6.61
CA VAL A 337 0.52 19.64 6.25
C VAL A 337 1.82 20.45 6.17
N LYS A 338 2.64 20.42 7.24
CA LYS A 338 3.92 21.15 7.28
C LYS A 338 4.87 20.76 6.15
N LYS A 339 4.88 19.49 5.73
CA LYS A 339 5.72 19.02 4.63
C LYS A 339 5.29 19.61 3.29
N VAL A 340 3.98 19.67 3.04
CA VAL A 340 3.43 20.33 1.84
C VAL A 340 3.79 21.82 1.84
N GLU A 341 3.61 22.51 2.97
CA GLU A 341 4.01 23.91 3.15
C GLU A 341 5.50 24.13 2.87
N ALA A 342 6.37 23.26 3.40
CA ALA A 342 7.82 23.33 3.19
C ALA A 342 8.20 23.18 1.71
N HIS A 343 7.61 22.21 0.99
CA HIS A 343 7.88 22.02 -0.43
C HIS A 343 7.40 23.20 -1.28
N ILE A 344 6.26 23.80 -0.94
CA ILE A 344 5.75 24.99 -1.62
C ILE A 344 6.69 26.18 -1.39
N GLN A 345 7.09 26.42 -0.14
CA GLN A 345 7.98 27.52 0.19
C GLN A 345 9.34 27.38 -0.48
N ASP A 346 9.94 26.19 -0.45
CA ASP A 346 11.20 25.91 -1.13
C ASP A 346 11.12 26.19 -2.63
N ALA A 347 10.04 25.75 -3.29
CA ALA A 347 9.83 26.03 -4.70
C ALA A 347 9.72 27.53 -4.98
N LEU A 348 8.96 28.28 -4.17
CA LEU A 348 8.82 29.73 -4.31
C LEU A 348 10.15 30.47 -4.11
N ASP A 349 10.93 30.09 -3.09
CA ASP A 349 12.24 30.68 -2.81
C ASP A 349 13.24 30.44 -3.96
N LYS A 350 13.01 29.39 -4.75
CA LYS A 350 13.81 29.02 -5.93
C LYS A 350 13.17 29.42 -7.26
N ASN A 351 12.27 30.41 -7.25
CA ASN A 351 11.59 31.01 -8.43
C ASN A 351 10.51 30.14 -9.10
N GLY A 352 9.99 29.12 -8.41
CA GLY A 352 8.79 28.42 -8.81
C GLY A 352 7.57 29.35 -8.83
N ARG A 353 6.65 29.13 -9.76
CA ARG A 353 5.47 29.98 -9.96
C ARG A 353 4.23 29.30 -9.39
N LEU A 354 3.70 29.82 -8.30
CA LEU A 354 2.39 29.38 -7.78
C LEU A 354 1.28 29.80 -8.76
N VAL A 355 0.53 28.81 -9.25
CA VAL A 355 -0.57 29.02 -10.20
C VAL A 355 -1.92 29.02 -9.50
N ILE A 356 -2.12 28.09 -8.56
CA ILE A 356 -3.32 28.00 -7.71
C ILE A 356 -3.01 27.30 -6.39
N GLY A 357 -3.79 27.61 -5.35
CA GLY A 357 -3.74 26.99 -4.04
C GLY A 357 -2.63 27.57 -3.19
N GLY A 358 -1.88 26.70 -2.51
CA GLY A 358 -0.65 27.06 -1.81
C GLY A 358 -0.80 27.29 -0.31
N LYS A 359 -1.97 27.02 0.26
CA LYS A 359 -2.27 27.30 1.68
C LYS A 359 -3.21 26.27 2.28
N ARG A 360 -3.31 26.28 3.61
CA ARG A 360 -4.33 25.53 4.35
C ARG A 360 -5.73 25.98 3.95
N HIS A 361 -6.66 25.04 3.90
CA HIS A 361 -8.05 25.29 3.55
C HIS A 361 -8.87 25.67 4.80
N THR A 362 -9.93 26.44 4.62
CA THR A 362 -10.76 26.95 5.72
C THR A 362 -11.62 25.88 6.41
N ALA A 363 -11.73 24.68 5.83
CA ALA A 363 -12.46 23.56 6.42
C ALA A 363 -11.84 23.02 7.72
N GLY A 364 -10.56 23.30 7.99
CA GLY A 364 -9.90 22.91 9.23
C GLY A 364 -8.38 22.81 9.12
N GLU A 365 -7.70 22.56 10.24
CA GLU A 365 -6.24 22.64 10.33
C GLU A 365 -5.48 21.61 9.48
N LEU A 366 -6.09 20.45 9.23
CA LEU A 366 -5.51 19.37 8.43
C LEU A 366 -5.93 19.41 6.96
N PHE A 367 -6.81 20.33 6.58
CA PHE A 367 -7.22 20.50 5.19
C PHE A 367 -6.24 21.41 4.45
N PHE A 368 -5.87 21.02 3.23
CA PHE A 368 -4.93 21.78 2.41
C PHE A 368 -5.48 21.96 1.00
N GLU A 369 -5.31 23.15 0.43
CA GLU A 369 -5.78 23.43 -0.92
C GLU A 369 -4.98 22.62 -1.95
N PRO A 370 -5.65 21.91 -2.87
CA PRO A 370 -5.01 21.40 -4.09
C PRO A 370 -4.19 22.51 -4.77
N THR A 371 -2.89 22.27 -4.90
CA THR A 371 -1.91 23.29 -5.26
C THR A 371 -1.23 22.92 -6.57
N LEU A 372 -1.01 23.90 -7.45
CA LEU A 372 -0.20 23.75 -8.65
C LEU A 372 0.93 24.78 -8.66
N ILE A 373 2.17 24.30 -8.79
CA ILE A 373 3.36 25.13 -8.98
C ILE A 373 3.98 24.78 -10.33
N ALA A 374 4.17 25.81 -11.15
CA ALA A 374 4.87 25.74 -12.43
C ALA A 374 6.34 26.19 -12.29
N ASP A 375 7.09 26.01 -13.37
CA ASP A 375 8.49 26.41 -13.49
C ASP A 375 9.40 25.74 -12.43
N VAL A 376 9.06 24.49 -12.08
CA VAL A 376 9.81 23.69 -11.10
C VAL A 376 11.10 23.15 -11.72
N THR A 377 12.20 23.23 -10.97
CA THR A 377 13.54 22.77 -11.40
C THR A 377 14.07 21.64 -10.51
N ALA A 378 15.14 21.00 -10.96
CA ALA A 378 15.80 19.92 -10.23
C ALA A 378 16.41 20.35 -8.87
N ASP A 379 16.62 21.66 -8.65
CA ASP A 379 17.19 22.18 -7.41
C ASP A 379 16.15 22.31 -6.28
N MET A 380 14.85 22.14 -6.59
CA MET A 380 13.76 22.23 -5.62
C MET A 380 13.55 20.90 -4.91
N ASP A 381 13.18 20.93 -3.63
CA ASP A 381 13.07 19.75 -2.76
C ASP A 381 12.09 18.71 -3.31
N VAL A 382 10.97 19.17 -3.90
CA VAL A 382 9.96 18.31 -4.55
C VAL A 382 10.54 17.47 -5.70
N ALA A 383 11.68 17.84 -6.28
CA ALA A 383 12.34 17.05 -7.32
C ALA A 383 12.94 15.74 -6.78
N THR A 384 13.34 15.70 -5.52
CA THR A 384 14.02 14.54 -4.90
C THR A 384 13.25 13.92 -3.74
N GLN A 385 12.32 14.67 -3.14
CA GLN A 385 11.53 14.24 -2.00
C GLN A 385 10.06 14.03 -2.36
N GLU A 386 9.48 12.93 -1.87
CA GLU A 386 8.05 12.66 -2.01
C GLU A 386 7.23 13.66 -1.18
N THR A 387 6.26 14.36 -1.78
CA THR A 387 5.46 15.37 -1.07
C THR A 387 4.42 14.76 -0.15
N PHE A 388 3.76 13.68 -0.60
CA PHE A 388 2.67 13.01 0.12
C PHE A 388 1.50 13.94 0.50
N GLY A 389 1.11 14.79 -0.46
CA GLY A 389 0.02 15.76 -0.33
C GLY A 389 -0.40 16.32 -1.71
N PRO A 390 -1.41 17.21 -1.76
CA PRO A 390 -2.11 17.58 -2.99
C PRO A 390 -1.37 18.69 -3.75
N LEU A 391 -0.07 18.50 -4.02
CA LEU A 391 0.80 19.42 -4.77
C LEU A 391 1.18 18.87 -6.15
N ALA A 392 0.74 19.54 -7.22
CA ALA A 392 1.17 19.30 -8.60
C ALA A 392 2.36 20.20 -8.97
N ALA A 393 3.57 19.63 -8.98
CA ALA A 393 4.80 20.32 -9.38
C ALA A 393 5.11 20.05 -10.87
N ILE A 394 5.09 21.11 -11.70
CA ILE A 394 5.21 21.01 -13.16
C ILE A 394 6.60 21.43 -13.64
N PHE A 395 7.35 20.46 -14.16
CA PHE A 395 8.66 20.60 -14.78
C PHE A 395 8.51 20.64 -16.31
N LYS A 396 9.36 21.42 -16.97
CA LYS A 396 9.40 21.53 -18.43
C LYS A 396 10.52 20.66 -19.00
N PHE A 397 10.25 19.98 -20.11
CA PHE A 397 11.28 19.30 -20.91
C PHE A 397 11.11 19.58 -22.40
N GLU A 398 12.17 19.40 -23.18
CA GLU A 398 12.16 19.63 -24.64
C GLU A 398 12.17 18.33 -25.43
N THR A 399 12.97 17.35 -25.02
CA THR A 399 13.20 16.11 -25.77
C THR A 399 12.82 14.86 -24.99
N GLU A 400 12.52 13.77 -25.70
CA GLU A 400 12.26 12.45 -25.11
C GLU A 400 13.41 11.98 -24.21
N GLN A 401 14.66 12.15 -24.68
CA GLN A 401 15.85 11.79 -23.92
C GLN A 401 15.94 12.56 -22.59
N GLN A 402 15.69 13.87 -22.63
CA GLN A 402 15.67 14.70 -21.41
C GLN A 402 14.58 14.24 -20.43
N ALA A 403 13.38 13.89 -20.93
CA ALA A 403 12.31 13.39 -20.07
C ALA A 403 12.71 12.09 -19.35
N VAL A 404 13.39 11.17 -20.04
CA VAL A 404 13.91 9.93 -19.45
C VAL A 404 14.97 10.23 -18.38
N GLU A 405 15.94 11.10 -18.69
CA GLU A 405 16.99 11.49 -17.74
C GLU A 405 16.40 12.13 -16.48
N MET A 406 15.49 13.08 -16.63
CA MET A 406 14.79 13.71 -15.51
C MET A 406 13.96 12.69 -14.71
N ALA A 407 13.24 11.80 -15.40
CA ALA A 407 12.42 10.79 -14.75
C ALA A 407 13.26 9.82 -13.91
N ASN A 408 14.40 9.36 -14.43
CA ASN A 408 15.26 8.37 -13.79
C ASN A 408 16.25 8.97 -12.77
N ALA A 409 16.43 10.30 -12.74
CA ALA A 409 17.26 11.04 -11.78
C ALA A 409 16.67 11.03 -10.34
N THR A 410 16.53 9.85 -9.77
CA THR A 410 16.00 9.60 -8.42
C THR A 410 16.48 8.23 -7.92
N GLU A 411 16.60 8.10 -6.59
CA GLU A 411 16.90 6.82 -5.94
C GLU A 411 15.71 5.84 -5.93
N PHE A 412 14.50 6.35 -6.21
CA PHE A 412 13.26 5.60 -6.21
C PHE A 412 12.94 5.01 -7.59
N GLY A 413 12.06 4.02 -7.62
CA GLY A 413 11.64 3.30 -8.83
C GLY A 413 10.34 2.54 -8.63
N LEU A 414 9.30 3.18 -8.08
CA LEU A 414 8.01 2.55 -7.80
C LEU A 414 7.05 2.57 -9.00
N ALA A 415 6.40 3.72 -9.24
CA ALA A 415 5.49 3.94 -10.36
C ALA A 415 5.95 5.13 -11.22
N ALA A 416 5.69 5.04 -12.53
CA ALA A 416 5.81 6.14 -13.47
C ALA A 416 4.64 6.14 -14.46
N TYR A 417 4.38 7.28 -15.08
CA TYR A 417 3.28 7.46 -16.03
C TYR A 417 3.75 8.20 -17.27
N CYS A 418 3.25 7.81 -18.44
CA CYS A 418 3.60 8.44 -19.71
C CYS A 418 2.38 8.54 -20.62
N TYR A 419 2.17 9.72 -21.22
CA TYR A 419 1.10 10.00 -22.17
C TYR A 419 1.68 10.40 -23.53
N THR A 420 1.31 9.66 -24.58
CA THR A 420 1.75 9.85 -25.97
C THR A 420 0.85 9.02 -26.91
N LYS A 421 0.65 9.47 -28.15
CA LYS A 421 -0.08 8.72 -29.20
C LYS A 421 0.86 7.90 -30.09
N ASP A 422 2.16 8.22 -30.10
CA ASP A 422 3.17 7.46 -30.82
C ASP A 422 3.46 6.10 -30.16
N LEU A 423 3.15 5.02 -30.90
CA LEU A 423 3.37 3.65 -30.43
C LEU A 423 4.85 3.35 -30.16
N GLY A 424 5.75 3.87 -31.00
CA GLY A 424 7.18 3.65 -30.85
C GLY A 424 7.71 4.27 -29.55
N ARG A 425 7.29 5.50 -29.24
CA ARG A 425 7.61 6.20 -28.00
C ARG A 425 6.99 5.50 -26.80
N ALA A 426 5.72 5.09 -26.87
CA ALA A 426 5.08 4.35 -25.78
C ALA A 426 5.92 3.12 -25.37
N TRP A 427 6.40 2.35 -26.35
CA TRP A 427 7.28 1.20 -26.10
C TRP A 427 8.63 1.62 -25.50
N ARG A 428 9.32 2.57 -26.12
CA ARG A 428 10.63 3.07 -25.63
C ARG A 428 10.55 3.62 -24.20
N MET A 429 9.51 4.39 -23.88
CA MET A 429 9.27 4.90 -22.53
C MET A 429 9.00 3.76 -21.54
N SER A 430 8.26 2.72 -21.94
CA SER A 430 8.01 1.57 -21.06
C SER A 430 9.28 0.79 -20.70
N GLU A 431 10.27 0.75 -21.59
CA GLU A 431 11.54 0.03 -21.37
C GLU A 431 12.61 0.90 -20.67
N GLN A 432 12.67 2.19 -20.99
CA GLN A 432 13.72 3.09 -20.48
C GLN A 432 13.43 3.66 -19.10
N LEU A 433 12.17 3.67 -18.65
CA LEU A 433 11.81 4.14 -17.32
C LEU A 433 12.22 3.11 -16.26
N GLU A 434 13.09 3.51 -15.34
CA GLU A 434 13.60 2.65 -14.27
C GLU A 434 12.62 2.56 -13.09
N TYR A 435 11.43 2.01 -13.35
CA TYR A 435 10.34 1.87 -12.41
C TYR A 435 9.75 0.46 -12.44
N GLY A 436 9.30 -0.04 -11.29
CA GLY A 436 8.67 -1.36 -11.21
C GLY A 436 7.30 -1.42 -11.91
N MET A 437 6.64 -0.27 -12.08
CA MET A 437 5.33 -0.14 -12.69
C MET A 437 5.27 1.10 -13.59
N VAL A 438 4.73 0.96 -14.80
CA VAL A 438 4.59 2.06 -15.77
C VAL A 438 3.16 2.10 -16.33
N GLY A 439 2.48 3.23 -16.17
CA GLY A 439 1.18 3.50 -16.80
C GLY A 439 1.33 4.24 -18.12
N ILE A 440 0.94 3.61 -19.24
CA ILE A 440 0.90 4.26 -20.55
C ILE A 440 -0.54 4.71 -20.84
N ASN A 441 -0.73 6.02 -21.05
CA ASN A 441 -2.03 6.64 -21.29
C ASN A 441 -3.10 6.32 -20.22
N LYS A 442 -2.67 6.02 -18.98
CA LYS A 442 -3.54 5.66 -17.87
C LYS A 442 -2.94 6.11 -16.53
N GLY A 443 -3.65 6.96 -15.80
CA GLY A 443 -3.26 7.44 -14.45
C GLY A 443 -3.61 6.50 -13.29
N LEU A 444 -4.38 5.44 -13.56
CA LEU A 444 -4.78 4.43 -12.56
C LEU A 444 -4.33 3.04 -13.01
N ILE A 445 -3.35 2.48 -12.30
CA ILE A 445 -2.74 1.18 -12.63
C ILE A 445 -3.01 0.10 -11.58
N SER A 446 -3.53 0.48 -10.40
CA SER A 446 -3.78 -0.43 -9.28
C SER A 446 -4.85 -1.48 -9.63
N ASN A 447 -4.51 -2.76 -9.47
CA ASN A 447 -5.39 -3.93 -9.54
C ASN A 447 -4.74 -5.11 -8.82
N GLU A 448 -5.46 -6.20 -8.61
CA GLU A 448 -4.99 -7.41 -7.94
C GLU A 448 -4.25 -8.40 -8.85
N VAL A 449 -4.41 -8.29 -10.17
CA VAL A 449 -3.89 -9.27 -11.13
C VAL A 449 -2.48 -8.97 -11.64
N ALA A 450 -2.01 -7.72 -11.50
CA ALA A 450 -0.69 -7.27 -11.93
C ALA A 450 0.31 -7.22 -10.74
N PRO A 451 1.61 -7.47 -10.98
CA PRO A 451 2.61 -7.40 -9.92
C PRO A 451 2.86 -5.95 -9.51
N PHE A 452 2.54 -5.63 -8.27
CA PHE A 452 2.72 -4.30 -7.69
C PHE A 452 3.99 -4.26 -6.83
N GLY A 453 4.88 -3.31 -7.08
CA GLY A 453 6.08 -3.11 -6.26
C GLY A 453 7.20 -2.42 -7.01
N GLY A 454 8.21 -1.96 -6.27
CA GLY A 454 9.28 -1.11 -6.80
C GLY A 454 10.56 -1.85 -7.20
N ILE A 455 11.45 -1.10 -7.84
CA ILE A 455 12.88 -1.41 -7.97
C ILE A 455 13.70 -0.33 -7.24
N LYS A 456 15.03 -0.40 -7.32
CA LYS A 456 15.94 0.54 -6.62
C LYS A 456 15.61 0.61 -5.12
N GLN A 457 15.49 1.81 -4.55
CA GLN A 457 15.15 1.98 -3.13
C GLN A 457 13.64 1.94 -2.83
N SER A 458 12.80 1.71 -3.84
CA SER A 458 11.35 1.64 -3.64
C SER A 458 10.86 0.26 -3.16
N GLY A 459 11.75 -0.74 -3.06
CA GLY A 459 11.39 -1.97 -2.37
C GLY A 459 11.96 -3.27 -2.93
N LEU A 460 11.42 -4.37 -2.39
CA LEU A 460 11.79 -5.76 -2.67
C LEU A 460 10.50 -6.60 -2.73
N GLY A 461 10.43 -7.54 -3.68
CA GLY A 461 9.25 -8.39 -3.87
C GLY A 461 8.13 -7.73 -4.66
N ARG A 462 7.01 -8.43 -4.83
CA ARG A 462 5.81 -7.95 -5.52
C ARG A 462 4.55 -8.42 -4.78
N GLU A 463 3.51 -7.61 -4.80
CA GLU A 463 2.19 -7.93 -4.28
C GLU A 463 1.18 -8.02 -5.44
N GLY A 464 0.07 -8.74 -5.24
CA GLY A 464 -0.86 -9.08 -6.34
C GLY A 464 -0.27 -10.07 -7.35
N SER A 465 -1.03 -10.36 -8.40
CA SER A 465 -0.73 -11.30 -9.49
C SER A 465 -0.41 -12.72 -9.05
N LYS A 466 -0.01 -13.56 -10.01
CA LYS A 466 0.58 -14.88 -9.74
C LYS A 466 1.91 -14.80 -8.99
N TYR A 467 2.62 -13.67 -9.07
CA TYR A 467 3.94 -13.52 -8.45
C TYR A 467 3.86 -13.27 -6.94
N GLY A 468 2.79 -12.64 -6.46
CA GLY A 468 2.70 -12.22 -5.06
C GLY A 468 2.66 -13.34 -4.04
N ILE A 469 2.19 -14.54 -4.42
CA ILE A 469 2.16 -15.70 -3.52
C ILE A 469 3.55 -16.33 -3.31
N GLU A 470 4.46 -16.19 -4.27
CA GLU A 470 5.82 -16.77 -4.21
C GLU A 470 6.64 -16.23 -3.04
N ASP A 471 6.38 -14.98 -2.67
CA ASP A 471 7.03 -14.32 -1.54
C ASP A 471 6.69 -14.97 -0.19
N TYR A 472 5.64 -15.79 -0.12
CA TYR A 472 5.16 -16.49 1.07
C TYR A 472 5.44 -18.00 1.04
N LEU A 473 6.16 -18.46 0.00
CA LEU A 473 6.51 -19.85 -0.22
C LEU A 473 8.03 -20.06 -0.16
N GLU A 474 8.42 -21.29 0.13
CA GLU A 474 9.78 -21.82 0.00
C GLU A 474 9.82 -22.94 -1.04
N ILE A 475 10.84 -22.89 -1.89
CA ILE A 475 11.09 -23.89 -2.93
C ILE A 475 11.87 -25.04 -2.30
N LYS A 476 11.36 -26.26 -2.47
CA LYS A 476 12.01 -27.50 -2.02
C LYS A 476 12.30 -28.40 -3.21
N TYR A 477 13.58 -28.67 -3.41
CA TYR A 477 14.09 -29.67 -4.34
C TYR A 477 14.20 -31.04 -3.66
N THR A 478 13.65 -32.07 -4.30
CA THR A 478 13.79 -33.48 -3.90
C THR A 478 14.28 -34.31 -5.09
N LEU A 479 15.38 -35.03 -4.90
CA LEU A 479 15.86 -36.06 -5.82
C LEU A 479 15.41 -37.44 -5.32
N PHE A 480 14.59 -38.12 -6.10
CA PHE A 480 14.24 -39.52 -5.85
C PHE A 480 15.20 -40.40 -6.65
N GLY A 481 16.20 -41.00 -5.99
CA GLY A 481 17.15 -41.93 -6.60
C GLY A 481 16.78 -43.40 -6.39
N GLY A 482 17.53 -44.31 -7.02
CA GLY A 482 17.34 -45.76 -6.88
C GLY A 482 16.03 -46.27 -7.49
N LEU A 483 15.48 -45.56 -8.47
CA LEU A 483 14.16 -45.87 -9.02
C LEU A 483 14.14 -47.11 -9.93
N ASN A 484 15.30 -47.65 -10.32
CA ASN A 484 15.46 -48.87 -11.14
C ASN A 484 14.46 -48.93 -12.33
N ILE A 485 14.24 -47.79 -13.00
CA ILE A 485 13.29 -47.57 -14.10
C ILE A 485 13.98 -47.49 -15.45
#